data_AF-A0A2S0LA28-F1
#
_entry.id   AF-A0A2S0LA28-F1
#
_cell.length_a   1.000
_cell.length_b   1.000
_cell.length_c   1.000
_cell.angle_alpha   90.00
_cell.angle_beta   90.00
_cell.angle_gamma   90.00
#
_symmetry.space_group_name_H-M   'P 1'
#
loop_
_entity.id
_entity.type
_entity.pdbx_description
1 polymer ?
#
loop_
_entity_poly.entity_id
_entity_poly.type
_entity_poly.pdbx_seq_one_letter_code
_entity_poly.pdbx_strand_id
1 'polypeptide(L)'
;MKKILLHFAVLTAVFLSLQWSCEKDDDETIIETKSKLFEHNYVLVNTLDGSTAQVEVSYSVYSNLSGGNIVKIQTLSTPFVIGGEQVMVKYDSLYTSYGKNMQHLHRKLQKNYNEKGADHLVIKNLSGSALQYAVVSHLPVKYFSRSEVNSNPEIGNKNEVDISKILKDYSLPIYKGTPVLYLFKPELAPQTDVYVYWERIIGNSAYDYTVFVKKFPLKTPNFGELSLSAPMSIDEVINLYKEEFARGNLLFTNYNGYHAYSLGATDRSLKPNYEKQIVKWYGIISAGATLENNGQLWFVNTKDGDIGRTVFSNDRM
;
A
#
# COMPACT_ATOMS: atom_id res chain seq x y z
N MET A 1 56.55 32.18 2.38
CA MET A 1 55.29 32.62 3.03
C MET A 1 54.24 33.12 2.04
N LYS A 2 54.50 34.11 1.16
CA LYS A 2 53.50 34.62 0.19
C LYS A 2 52.89 33.56 -0.74
N LYS A 3 53.68 32.62 -1.27
CA LYS A 3 53.17 31.55 -2.14
C LYS A 3 52.29 30.53 -1.38
N ILE A 4 52.61 30.24 -0.11
CA ILE A 4 51.83 29.30 0.72
C ILE A 4 50.48 29.92 1.11
N LEU A 5 50.45 31.21 1.46
CA LEU A 5 49.20 31.93 1.71
C LEU A 5 48.29 31.99 0.48
N LEU A 6 48.86 32.16 -0.72
CA LEU A 6 48.10 32.18 -1.97
C LEU A 6 47.46 30.83 -2.27
N HIS A 7 48.20 29.73 -2.08
CA HIS A 7 47.65 28.38 -2.27
C HIS A 7 46.57 28.07 -1.24
N PHE A 8 46.74 28.53 0.01
CA PHE A 8 45.71 28.38 1.05
C PHE A 8 44.43 29.16 0.68
N ALA A 9 44.56 30.42 0.26
CA ALA A 9 43.41 31.25 -0.14
C ALA A 9 42.65 30.68 -1.35
N VAL A 10 43.37 30.12 -2.33
CA VAL A 10 42.75 29.44 -3.49
C VAL A 10 42.03 28.16 -3.05
N LEU A 11 42.63 27.36 -2.15
CA LEU A 11 41.97 26.16 -1.62
C LEU A 11 40.70 26.53 -0.85
N THR A 12 40.73 27.55 0.00
CA THR A 12 39.56 27.99 0.76
C THR A 12 38.46 28.53 -0.16
N ALA A 13 38.82 29.24 -1.24
CA ALA A 13 37.85 29.71 -2.24
C ALA A 13 37.19 28.55 -3.01
N VAL A 14 37.93 27.49 -3.30
CA VAL A 14 37.40 26.26 -3.92
C VAL A 14 36.51 25.46 -2.95
N PHE A 15 36.89 25.37 -1.67
CA PHE A 15 36.04 24.74 -0.65
C PHE A 15 34.76 25.53 -0.37
N LEU A 16 34.81 26.87 -0.41
CA LEU A 16 33.64 27.74 -0.27
C LEU A 16 32.73 27.70 -1.50
N SER A 17 33.27 27.56 -2.72
CA SER A 17 32.44 27.44 -3.93
C SER A 17 31.74 26.08 -4.03
N LEU A 18 32.31 25.01 -3.46
CA LEU A 18 31.68 23.69 -3.34
C LEU A 18 30.59 23.62 -2.26
N GLN A 19 30.51 24.60 -1.35
CA GLN A 19 29.42 24.71 -0.36
C GLN A 19 28.20 25.48 -0.90
N TRP A 20 28.31 26.11 -2.07
CA TRP A 20 27.21 26.84 -2.73
C TRP A 20 26.46 26.04 -3.79
N SER A 21 26.90 24.82 -4.10
CA SER A 21 26.09 23.84 -4.83
C SER A 21 25.27 22.99 -3.85
N CYS A 22 24.80 23.59 -2.75
CA CYS A 22 23.67 23.05 -2.03
C CYS A 22 22.50 23.15 -3.02
N GLU A 23 22.19 22.04 -3.68
CA GLU A 23 20.94 21.85 -4.40
C GLU A 23 19.86 22.32 -3.41
N LYS A 24 19.24 23.48 -3.69
CA LYS A 24 18.08 23.87 -2.92
C LYS A 24 17.10 22.74 -3.15
N ASP A 25 16.79 21.97 -2.10
CA ASP A 25 15.60 21.13 -2.13
C ASP A 25 14.48 22.04 -2.61
N ASP A 26 13.92 21.72 -3.77
CA ASP A 26 12.81 22.49 -4.36
C ASP A 26 11.77 22.72 -3.26
N ASP A 27 11.50 23.98 -2.90
CA ASP A 27 10.66 24.32 -1.75
C ASP A 27 9.24 23.73 -1.94
N GLU A 28 8.98 22.58 -1.29
CA GLU A 28 7.66 21.96 -1.27
C GLU A 28 6.70 22.85 -0.51
N THR A 29 5.68 23.38 -1.20
CA THR A 29 4.68 24.24 -0.58
C THR A 29 3.35 23.50 -0.44
N ILE A 30 2.79 23.52 0.77
CA ILE A 30 1.41 23.10 1.02
C ILE A 30 0.49 24.23 0.56
N ILE A 31 -0.30 23.97 -0.47
CA ILE A 31 -1.26 24.96 -0.98
C ILE A 31 -2.63 24.77 -0.36
N GLU A 32 -3.03 23.51 -0.14
CA GLU A 32 -4.41 23.20 0.25
C GLU A 32 -4.48 21.89 1.03
N THR A 33 -5.13 21.94 2.19
CA THR A 33 -5.56 20.75 2.94
C THR A 33 -6.99 20.39 2.54
N LYS A 34 -7.17 19.19 2.01
CA LYS A 34 -8.47 18.66 1.56
C LYS A 34 -8.90 17.47 2.40
N SER A 35 -10.20 17.18 2.34
CA SER A 35 -10.77 15.98 2.94
C SER A 35 -11.38 15.08 1.88
N LYS A 36 -11.29 13.76 2.06
CA LYS A 36 -11.92 12.77 1.18
C LYS A 36 -12.30 11.52 1.96
N LEU A 37 -13.37 10.85 1.54
CA LEU A 37 -13.74 9.54 2.07
C LEU A 37 -12.83 8.46 1.49
N PHE A 38 -12.26 7.66 2.38
CA PHE A 38 -11.51 6.44 2.11
C PHE A 38 -12.16 5.28 2.83
N GLU A 39 -11.79 4.06 2.47
CA GLU A 39 -12.15 2.87 3.23
C GLU A 39 -10.94 2.40 4.04
N HIS A 40 -11.18 1.95 5.25
CA HIS A 40 -10.15 1.27 6.04
C HIS A 40 -9.76 -0.04 5.38
N ASN A 41 -8.47 -0.38 5.50
CA ASN A 41 -8.01 -1.74 5.30
C ASN A 41 -8.66 -2.67 6.33
N TYR A 42 -8.82 -3.93 5.98
CA TYR A 42 -9.36 -4.93 6.90
C TYR A 42 -8.28 -5.37 7.88
N VAL A 43 -8.64 -5.47 9.16
CA VAL A 43 -7.82 -6.11 10.18
C VAL A 43 -8.51 -7.39 10.61
N LEU A 44 -7.90 -8.51 10.26
CA LEU A 44 -8.35 -9.85 10.62
C LEU A 44 -7.66 -10.24 11.92
N VAL A 45 -8.40 -10.74 12.89
CA VAL A 45 -7.86 -11.10 14.21
C VAL A 45 -8.35 -12.50 14.59
N ASN A 46 -7.41 -13.32 15.05
CA ASN A 46 -7.72 -14.57 15.73
C ASN A 46 -6.74 -14.82 16.90
N THR A 47 -7.00 -15.80 17.74
CA THR A 47 -6.03 -16.30 18.72
C THR A 47 -4.93 -17.12 18.05
N LEU A 48 -3.77 -17.17 18.68
CA LEU A 48 -2.64 -17.98 18.20
C LEU A 48 -2.85 -19.49 18.40
N ASP A 49 -3.63 -19.86 19.42
CA ASP A 49 -3.90 -21.24 19.83
C ASP A 49 -5.26 -21.79 19.32
N GLY A 50 -6.04 -20.97 18.60
CA GLY A 50 -7.35 -21.34 18.07
C GLY A 50 -8.49 -21.27 19.08
N SER A 51 -8.24 -20.82 20.32
CA SER A 51 -9.27 -20.61 21.33
C SER A 51 -10.15 -19.39 21.02
N THR A 52 -11.33 -19.30 21.64
CA THR A 52 -12.14 -18.08 21.59
C THR A 52 -11.66 -17.07 22.62
N ALA A 53 -11.38 -15.84 22.18
CA ALA A 53 -10.99 -14.72 23.03
C ALA A 53 -11.96 -13.54 22.88
N GLN A 54 -12.20 -12.81 23.97
CA GLN A 54 -12.89 -11.51 23.92
C GLN A 54 -11.87 -10.40 23.68
N VAL A 55 -12.21 -9.48 22.79
CA VAL A 55 -11.35 -8.37 22.38
C VAL A 55 -12.18 -7.11 22.29
N GLU A 56 -11.76 -6.05 22.96
CA GLU A 56 -12.33 -4.71 22.81
C GLU A 56 -11.57 -3.98 21.71
N VAL A 57 -12.30 -3.39 20.76
CA VAL A 57 -11.71 -2.58 19.70
C VAL A 57 -12.34 -1.19 19.68
N SER A 58 -11.51 -0.19 19.44
CA SER A 58 -11.91 1.21 19.26
C SER A 58 -11.26 1.74 17.99
N TYR A 59 -12.06 2.22 17.03
CA TYR A 59 -11.54 2.78 15.79
C TYR A 59 -12.49 3.85 15.23
N SER A 60 -11.93 4.76 14.44
CA SER A 60 -12.74 5.81 13.80
C SER A 60 -13.55 5.24 12.64
N VAL A 61 -14.75 5.75 12.40
CA VAL A 61 -15.54 5.53 11.17
C VAL A 61 -16.25 6.83 10.79
N TYR A 62 -16.55 7.03 9.52
CA TYR A 62 -17.32 8.17 9.05
C TYR A 62 -18.80 7.99 9.39
N SER A 63 -19.43 9.07 9.87
CA SER A 63 -20.87 9.14 10.09
C SER A 63 -21.48 10.28 9.31
N ASN A 64 -22.45 9.94 8.45
CA ASN A 64 -23.25 10.92 7.72
C ASN A 64 -24.02 11.86 8.67
N LEU A 65 -24.40 11.39 9.85
CA LEU A 65 -25.16 12.16 10.84
C LEU A 65 -24.31 13.25 11.49
N SER A 66 -23.04 12.97 11.78
CA SER A 66 -22.12 13.94 12.38
C SER A 66 -21.36 14.78 11.36
N GLY A 67 -21.39 14.39 10.07
CA GLY A 67 -20.59 15.03 9.02
C GLY A 67 -19.09 14.81 9.15
N GLY A 68 -18.66 13.81 9.95
CA GLY A 68 -17.26 13.57 10.23
C GLY A 68 -16.99 12.21 10.89
N ASN A 69 -15.76 12.01 11.32
CA ASN A 69 -15.38 10.77 11.98
C ASN A 69 -15.94 10.71 13.41
N ILE A 70 -16.46 9.54 13.77
CA ILE A 70 -16.85 9.15 15.12
C ILE A 70 -16.02 7.96 15.57
N VAL A 71 -15.90 7.75 16.88
CA VAL A 71 -15.24 6.56 17.42
C VAL A 71 -16.29 5.45 17.58
N LYS A 72 -16.00 4.29 17.00
CA LYS A 72 -16.77 3.05 17.13
C LYS A 72 -16.05 2.14 18.11
N ILE A 73 -16.73 1.79 19.20
CA ILE A 73 -16.23 0.89 20.25
C ILE A 73 -17.10 -0.36 20.27
N GLN A 74 -16.48 -1.54 20.27
CA GLN A 74 -17.19 -2.81 20.32
C GLN A 74 -16.35 -3.89 21.01
N THR A 75 -17.01 -4.84 21.67
CA THR A 75 -16.39 -6.08 22.15
C THR A 75 -16.76 -7.22 21.20
N LEU A 76 -15.76 -7.96 20.73
CA LEU A 76 -15.89 -9.02 19.73
C LEU A 76 -15.24 -10.32 20.23
N SER A 77 -15.73 -11.44 19.71
CA SER A 77 -15.15 -12.77 19.95
C SER A 77 -14.35 -13.23 18.73
N THR A 78 -13.18 -13.83 18.93
CA THR A 78 -12.36 -14.37 17.83
C THR A 78 -12.97 -15.62 17.19
N PRO A 79 -12.75 -15.85 15.88
CA PRO A 79 -12.12 -14.93 14.92
C PRO A 79 -13.06 -13.80 14.48
N PHE A 80 -12.51 -12.62 14.18
CA PHE A 80 -13.30 -11.49 13.68
C PHE A 80 -12.53 -10.63 12.68
N VAL A 81 -13.27 -9.76 11.99
CA VAL A 81 -12.74 -8.73 11.09
C VAL A 81 -13.30 -7.36 11.46
N ILE A 82 -12.46 -6.33 11.37
CA ILE A 82 -12.85 -4.91 11.42
C ILE A 82 -12.27 -4.17 10.22
N GLY A 83 -12.76 -2.96 9.95
CA GLY A 83 -12.36 -2.18 8.80
C GLY A 83 -13.23 -2.45 7.57
N GLY A 84 -12.86 -1.84 6.44
CA GLY A 84 -13.70 -1.75 5.26
C GLY A 84 -14.74 -0.64 5.33
N GLU A 85 -15.02 -0.08 6.52
CA GLU A 85 -15.88 1.08 6.63
C GLU A 85 -15.21 2.36 6.09
N GLN A 86 -16.06 3.32 5.72
CA GLN A 86 -15.59 4.62 5.28
C GLN A 86 -15.02 5.44 6.45
N VAL A 87 -14.03 6.28 6.14
CA VAL A 87 -13.42 7.24 7.05
C VAL A 87 -13.08 8.51 6.29
N MET A 88 -13.28 9.66 6.92
CA MET A 88 -12.82 10.93 6.37
C MET A 88 -11.34 11.11 6.66
N VAL A 89 -10.54 11.21 5.60
CA VAL A 89 -9.10 11.49 5.71
C VAL A 89 -8.83 12.94 5.33
N LYS A 90 -7.76 13.51 5.88
CA LYS A 90 -7.20 14.79 5.45
C LYS A 90 -5.92 14.55 4.68
N TYR A 91 -5.67 15.34 3.65
CA TYR A 91 -4.43 15.29 2.88
C TYR A 91 -4.02 16.67 2.41
N ASP A 92 -2.72 16.87 2.28
CA ASP A 92 -2.11 18.09 1.74
C ASP A 92 -1.79 17.90 0.26
N SER A 93 -2.11 18.91 -0.55
CA SER A 93 -1.66 18.97 -1.95
C SER A 93 -0.35 19.73 -2.02
N LEU A 94 0.73 19.02 -2.38
CA LEU A 94 2.09 19.54 -2.41
C LEU A 94 2.49 19.95 -3.82
N TYR A 95 3.17 21.09 -3.91
CA TYR A 95 3.62 21.68 -5.16
C TYR A 95 5.08 22.07 -5.06
N THR A 96 5.78 22.00 -6.20
CA THR A 96 7.11 22.57 -6.38
C THR A 96 7.00 23.86 -7.19
N SER A 97 7.89 24.81 -6.92
CA SER A 97 8.00 26.05 -7.67
C SER A 97 9.10 25.95 -8.72
N TYR A 98 8.74 26.16 -9.99
CA TYR A 98 9.69 26.33 -11.09
C TYR A 98 9.53 27.75 -11.64
N GLY A 99 10.32 28.69 -11.12
CA GLY A 99 10.23 30.10 -11.48
C GLY A 99 8.90 30.72 -11.02
N LYS A 100 8.08 31.19 -11.97
CA LYS A 100 6.73 31.73 -11.69
C LYS A 100 5.61 30.68 -11.72
N ASN A 101 5.94 29.44 -12.09
CA ASN A 101 4.95 28.37 -12.24
C ASN A 101 5.02 27.42 -11.05
N MET A 102 3.86 26.97 -10.59
CA MET A 102 3.77 25.88 -9.62
C MET A 102 3.36 24.59 -10.32
N GLN A 103 4.08 23.51 -10.05
CA GLN A 103 3.74 22.18 -10.54
C GLN A 103 3.29 21.31 -9.38
N HIS A 104 2.14 20.65 -9.54
CA HIS A 104 1.64 19.69 -8.55
C HIS A 104 2.61 18.50 -8.48
N LEU A 105 3.14 18.24 -7.29
CA LEU A 105 4.01 17.09 -7.03
C LEU A 105 3.15 15.87 -6.73
N HIS A 106 2.59 15.84 -5.52
CA HIS A 106 1.86 14.70 -4.99
C HIS A 106 0.90 15.14 -3.87
N ARG A 107 0.09 14.20 -3.41
CA ARG A 107 -0.82 14.39 -2.27
C ARG A 107 -0.30 13.57 -1.12
N LYS A 108 -0.16 14.19 0.05
CA LYS A 108 0.37 13.58 1.28
C LYS A 108 -0.73 13.43 2.32
N LEU A 109 -0.91 12.22 2.85
CA LEU A 109 -1.92 11.97 3.89
C LEU A 109 -1.50 12.65 5.20
N GLN A 110 -2.44 13.32 5.86
CA GLN A 110 -2.25 13.75 7.25
C GLN A 110 -2.62 12.59 8.18
N LYS A 111 -1.59 11.92 8.72
CA LYS A 111 -1.75 10.84 9.68
C LYS A 111 -2.30 11.37 11.00
N ASN A 112 -3.36 10.74 11.50
CA ASN A 112 -3.94 11.11 12.79
C ASN A 112 -4.47 9.87 13.53
N TYR A 113 -3.76 9.50 14.59
CA TYR A 113 -4.01 8.31 15.40
C TYR A 113 -4.90 8.57 16.63
N ASN A 114 -5.13 9.84 16.96
CA ASN A 114 -6.00 10.23 18.08
C ASN A 114 -7.46 9.90 17.77
N GLU A 115 -8.32 9.87 18.78
CA GLU A 115 -9.77 9.70 18.59
C GLU A 115 -10.33 10.62 17.49
N LYS A 116 -11.22 10.08 16.64
CA LYS A 116 -11.76 10.72 15.42
C LYS A 116 -10.71 11.00 14.33
N GLY A 117 -9.43 10.75 14.57
CA GLY A 117 -8.40 10.68 13.56
C GLY A 117 -8.61 9.46 12.65
N ALA A 118 -8.27 9.59 11.37
CA ALA A 118 -8.58 8.55 10.39
C ALA A 118 -7.83 7.24 10.64
N ASP A 119 -6.64 7.30 11.25
CA ASP A 119 -5.80 6.14 11.55
C ASP A 119 -6.02 5.60 12.98
N HIS A 120 -6.98 6.15 13.74
CA HIS A 120 -7.31 5.70 15.09
C HIS A 120 -7.74 4.23 15.10
N LEU A 121 -6.96 3.41 15.80
CA LEU A 121 -7.24 2.00 16.03
C LEU A 121 -6.59 1.56 17.34
N VAL A 122 -7.38 1.00 18.23
CA VAL A 122 -6.97 0.35 19.47
C VAL A 122 -7.58 -1.05 19.52
N ILE A 123 -6.75 -2.05 19.80
CA ILE A 123 -7.15 -3.45 19.98
C ILE A 123 -6.68 -3.90 21.36
N LYS A 124 -7.61 -4.09 22.28
CA LYS A 124 -7.34 -4.51 23.66
C LYS A 124 -7.71 -5.99 23.83
N ASN A 125 -6.70 -6.83 24.01
CA ASN A 125 -6.88 -8.25 24.27
C ASN A 125 -7.36 -8.45 25.72
N LEU A 126 -8.59 -8.93 25.90
CA LEU A 126 -9.16 -9.16 27.23
C LEU A 126 -8.93 -10.60 27.73
N SER A 127 -8.21 -11.42 26.95
CA SER A 127 -8.03 -12.85 27.20
C SER A 127 -6.63 -13.22 27.71
N GLY A 128 -6.51 -14.44 28.21
CA GLY A 128 -5.24 -15.07 28.60
C GLY A 128 -4.43 -15.65 27.44
N SER A 129 -4.96 -15.65 26.21
CA SER A 129 -4.30 -16.18 25.02
C SER A 129 -3.78 -15.03 24.15
N ALA A 130 -2.63 -15.23 23.49
CA ALA A 130 -2.11 -14.25 22.54
C ALA A 130 -2.99 -14.19 21.29
N LEU A 131 -3.18 -12.99 20.75
CA LEU A 131 -3.81 -12.76 19.45
C LEU A 131 -2.75 -12.69 18.36
N GLN A 132 -3.17 -13.01 17.15
CA GLN A 132 -2.48 -12.73 15.91
C GLN A 132 -3.41 -11.93 15.00
N TYR A 133 -2.82 -11.04 14.20
CA TYR A 133 -3.58 -10.23 13.26
C TYR A 133 -2.91 -10.17 11.89
N ALA A 134 -3.72 -9.97 10.86
CA ALA A 134 -3.27 -9.65 9.51
C ALA A 134 -4.03 -8.42 8.98
N VAL A 135 -3.32 -7.56 8.25
CA VAL A 135 -3.89 -6.38 7.58
C VAL A 135 -4.05 -6.70 6.10
N VAL A 136 -5.28 -6.68 5.60
CA VAL A 136 -5.60 -6.90 4.18
C VAL A 136 -6.00 -5.56 3.57
N SER A 137 -5.28 -5.13 2.53
CA SER A 137 -5.58 -3.85 1.89
C SER A 137 -6.96 -3.87 1.24
N HIS A 138 -7.70 -2.78 1.37
CA HIS A 138 -8.98 -2.56 0.71
C HIS A 138 -8.88 -1.45 -0.32
N LEU A 139 -8.04 -1.63 -1.35
CA LEU A 139 -7.88 -0.68 -2.46
C LEU A 139 -8.78 -1.06 -3.63
N PRO A 140 -9.74 -0.19 -4.01
CA PRO A 140 -10.55 -0.40 -5.19
C PRO A 140 -9.69 -0.55 -6.43
N VAL A 141 -10.08 -1.47 -7.30
CA VAL A 141 -9.43 -1.62 -8.61
C VAL A 141 -9.66 -0.38 -9.45
N LYS A 142 -8.59 0.13 -10.03
CA LYS A 142 -8.65 1.07 -11.16
C LYS A 142 -7.88 0.53 -12.34
N TYR A 143 -8.33 0.91 -13.53
CA TYR A 143 -7.66 0.59 -14.77
C TYR A 143 -6.94 1.80 -15.32
N PHE A 144 -5.87 1.57 -16.10
CA PHE A 144 -5.30 2.63 -16.92
C PHE A 144 -6.31 3.08 -17.97
N SER A 145 -6.37 4.39 -18.20
CA SER A 145 -7.07 4.93 -19.37
C SER A 145 -6.33 4.55 -20.66
N ARG A 146 -7.05 4.56 -21.79
CA ARG A 146 -6.45 4.28 -23.11
C ARG A 146 -5.31 5.25 -23.44
N SER A 147 -5.44 6.52 -23.07
CA SER A 147 -4.38 7.51 -23.29
C SER A 147 -3.15 7.19 -22.47
N GLU A 148 -3.30 6.77 -21.21
CA GLU A 148 -2.18 6.32 -20.37
C GLU A 148 -1.46 5.10 -20.97
N VAL A 149 -2.21 4.08 -21.40
CA VAL A 149 -1.63 2.89 -22.04
C VAL A 149 -0.90 3.24 -23.35
N ASN A 150 -1.49 4.11 -24.16
CA ASN A 150 -0.88 4.51 -25.44
C ASN A 150 0.34 5.43 -25.29
N SER A 151 0.56 6.02 -24.11
CA SER A 151 1.60 7.04 -23.90
C SER A 151 3.00 6.47 -23.67
N ASN A 152 3.16 5.15 -23.48
CA ASN A 152 4.40 4.33 -23.39
C ASN A 152 4.14 3.20 -22.37
N PRO A 153 4.75 2.01 -22.50
CA PRO A 153 5.50 1.42 -23.62
C PRO A 153 4.60 0.61 -24.58
N GLU A 154 5.14 0.17 -25.73
CA GLU A 154 4.40 -0.71 -26.65
C GLU A 154 4.07 -2.05 -25.99
N ILE A 155 2.80 -2.46 -26.09
CA ILE A 155 2.34 -3.77 -25.63
C ILE A 155 2.45 -4.78 -26.78
N GLY A 156 3.34 -5.75 -26.65
CA GLY A 156 3.63 -6.73 -27.70
C GLY A 156 2.43 -7.60 -28.07
N ASN A 157 1.64 -7.98 -27.06
CA ASN A 157 0.41 -8.77 -27.23
C ASN A 157 -0.87 -7.92 -27.20
N LYS A 158 -0.81 -6.65 -27.64
CA LYS A 158 -1.97 -5.72 -27.59
C LYS A 158 -3.22 -6.21 -28.31
N ASN A 159 -3.05 -7.07 -29.33
CA ASN A 159 -4.16 -7.62 -30.11
C ASN A 159 -4.85 -8.82 -29.42
N GLU A 160 -4.24 -9.37 -28.37
CA GLU A 160 -4.72 -10.57 -27.65
C GLU A 160 -5.38 -10.22 -26.30
N VAL A 161 -5.37 -8.95 -25.93
CA VAL A 161 -5.71 -8.47 -24.59
C VAL A 161 -6.62 -7.25 -24.61
N ASP A 162 -7.47 -7.13 -23.60
CA ASP A 162 -8.28 -5.93 -23.40
C ASP A 162 -7.48 -4.87 -22.64
N ILE A 163 -6.87 -3.95 -23.39
CA ILE A 163 -6.05 -2.87 -22.81
C ILE A 163 -6.81 -1.94 -21.86
N SER A 164 -8.15 -1.92 -21.93
CA SER A 164 -8.97 -1.12 -21.00
C SER A 164 -9.09 -1.72 -19.62
N LYS A 165 -8.63 -2.97 -19.45
CA LYS A 165 -8.66 -3.73 -18.19
C LYS A 165 -7.26 -3.96 -17.60
N ILE A 166 -6.27 -3.17 -18.02
CA ILE A 166 -4.94 -3.19 -17.42
C ILE A 166 -4.99 -2.48 -16.07
N LEU A 167 -4.65 -3.20 -14.99
CA LEU A 167 -4.71 -2.70 -13.62
C LEU A 167 -3.70 -1.56 -13.39
N LYS A 168 -4.20 -0.47 -12.83
CA LYS A 168 -3.45 0.72 -12.38
C LYS A 168 -3.32 0.78 -10.86
N ASP A 169 -4.45 0.59 -10.17
CA ASP A 169 -4.55 0.50 -8.72
C ASP A 169 -5.27 -0.80 -8.36
N TYR A 170 -4.85 -1.46 -7.28
CA TYR A 170 -5.36 -2.76 -6.85
C TYR A 170 -4.96 -3.06 -5.41
N SER A 171 -5.75 -3.90 -4.74
CA SER A 171 -5.47 -4.33 -3.36
C SER A 171 -4.20 -5.18 -3.25
N LEU A 172 -3.56 -5.09 -2.10
CA LEU A 172 -2.32 -5.78 -1.75
C LEU A 172 -2.49 -6.63 -0.47
N PRO A 173 -1.66 -7.67 -0.27
CA PRO A 173 -0.64 -8.19 -1.19
C PRO A 173 -1.24 -9.12 -2.26
N ILE A 174 -0.42 -9.47 -3.25
CA ILE A 174 -0.74 -10.45 -4.30
C ILE A 174 -0.29 -11.85 -3.85
N TYR A 175 -1.21 -12.81 -3.93
CA TYR A 175 -0.97 -14.25 -3.75
C TYR A 175 -1.44 -14.99 -5.00
N LYS A 176 -0.53 -15.70 -5.67
CA LYS A 176 -0.87 -16.52 -6.86
C LYS A 176 -1.72 -15.77 -7.92
N GLY A 177 -1.34 -14.52 -8.19
CA GLY A 177 -1.98 -13.69 -9.22
C GLY A 177 -3.24 -12.97 -8.76
N THR A 178 -3.56 -13.05 -7.48
CA THR A 178 -4.78 -12.48 -6.91
C THR A 178 -4.46 -11.64 -5.68
N PRO A 179 -5.00 -10.42 -5.56
CA PRO A 179 -5.06 -9.74 -4.28
C PRO A 179 -5.71 -10.63 -3.19
N VAL A 180 -5.06 -10.76 -2.04
CA VAL A 180 -5.58 -11.59 -0.93
C VAL A 180 -7.00 -11.15 -0.53
N LEU A 181 -7.31 -9.86 -0.66
CA LEU A 181 -8.66 -9.33 -0.48
C LEU A 181 -9.72 -10.15 -1.21
N TYR A 182 -9.49 -10.53 -2.47
CA TYR A 182 -10.49 -11.21 -3.29
C TYR A 182 -10.57 -12.72 -3.02
N LEU A 183 -9.60 -13.27 -2.30
CA LEU A 183 -9.69 -14.64 -1.81
C LEU A 183 -10.54 -14.71 -0.54
N PHE A 184 -10.41 -13.71 0.33
CA PHE A 184 -11.18 -13.55 1.57
C PHE A 184 -12.60 -13.00 1.34
N LYS A 185 -12.72 -12.02 0.44
CA LYS A 185 -13.95 -11.29 0.08
C LYS A 185 -14.14 -11.29 -1.43
N PRO A 186 -14.45 -12.44 -2.05
CA PRO A 186 -14.62 -12.53 -3.49
C PRO A 186 -15.72 -11.63 -4.03
N GLU A 187 -16.70 -11.24 -3.20
CA GLU A 187 -17.77 -10.29 -3.56
C GLU A 187 -17.24 -8.89 -3.91
N LEU A 188 -16.04 -8.52 -3.44
CA LEU A 188 -15.40 -7.23 -3.73
C LEU A 188 -14.53 -7.26 -4.99
N ALA A 189 -14.33 -8.43 -5.58
CA ALA A 189 -13.56 -8.56 -6.81
C ALA A 189 -14.31 -7.94 -7.99
N PRO A 190 -13.61 -7.47 -9.04
CA PRO A 190 -14.25 -6.81 -10.18
C PRO A 190 -15.10 -7.74 -11.05
N GLN A 191 -15.15 -9.05 -10.75
CA GLN A 191 -15.92 -10.09 -11.47
C GLN A 191 -15.63 -10.13 -12.98
N THR A 192 -14.37 -9.91 -13.36
CA THR A 192 -13.92 -9.94 -14.74
C THR A 192 -12.49 -10.51 -14.82
N ASP A 193 -12.08 -10.85 -16.04
CA ASP A 193 -10.67 -10.98 -16.35
C ASP A 193 -10.01 -9.59 -16.31
N VAL A 194 -8.82 -9.52 -15.74
CA VAL A 194 -7.99 -8.31 -15.65
C VAL A 194 -6.62 -8.60 -16.27
N TYR A 195 -5.88 -7.53 -16.56
CA TYR A 195 -4.56 -7.62 -17.17
C TYR A 195 -3.55 -6.85 -16.34
N VAL A 196 -2.32 -7.35 -16.29
CA VAL A 196 -1.22 -6.71 -15.57
C VAL A 196 -0.01 -6.69 -16.46
N TYR A 197 0.82 -5.65 -16.34
CA TYR A 197 2.14 -5.68 -16.92
C TYR A 197 2.93 -6.83 -16.30
N TRP A 198 3.49 -7.67 -17.17
CA TRP A 198 4.11 -8.93 -16.79
C TRP A 198 5.60 -8.88 -17.11
N GLU A 199 5.95 -8.88 -18.39
CA GLU A 199 7.33 -8.97 -18.83
C GLU A 199 7.75 -7.73 -19.61
N ARG A 200 9.01 -7.34 -19.47
CA ARG A 200 9.65 -6.31 -20.28
C ARG A 200 10.79 -6.93 -21.07
N ILE A 201 10.69 -6.93 -22.39
CA ILE A 201 11.75 -7.34 -23.30
C ILE A 201 12.49 -6.09 -23.77
N ILE A 202 13.79 -6.02 -23.51
CA ILE A 202 14.65 -4.94 -23.99
C ILE A 202 15.17 -5.34 -25.37
N GLY A 203 14.91 -4.51 -26.38
CA GLY A 203 15.41 -4.65 -27.74
C GLY A 203 16.87 -4.21 -27.89
N ASN A 204 17.27 -3.88 -29.12
CA ASN A 204 18.66 -3.54 -29.44
C ASN A 204 19.13 -2.19 -28.84
N SER A 205 18.22 -1.38 -28.28
CA SER A 205 18.55 -0.13 -27.59
C SER A 205 17.89 -0.06 -26.20
N ALA A 206 18.48 0.71 -25.29
CA ALA A 206 17.92 0.91 -23.94
C ALA A 206 16.53 1.60 -23.93
N TYR A 207 16.13 2.17 -25.06
CA TYR A 207 14.85 2.85 -25.25
C TYR A 207 13.82 1.98 -25.98
N ASP A 208 14.26 0.94 -26.67
CA ASP A 208 13.38 -0.03 -27.31
C ASP A 208 13.05 -1.12 -26.31
N TYR A 209 11.86 -1.09 -25.75
CA TYR A 209 11.37 -2.23 -24.99
C TYR A 209 9.90 -2.45 -25.23
N THR A 210 9.55 -3.72 -25.36
CA THR A 210 8.17 -4.18 -25.51
C THR A 210 7.74 -4.77 -24.18
N VAL A 211 6.53 -4.41 -23.75
CA VAL A 211 5.94 -5.00 -22.55
C VAL A 211 4.88 -6.02 -22.95
N PHE A 212 4.84 -7.13 -22.22
CA PHE A 212 3.77 -8.10 -22.32
C PHE A 212 2.86 -7.97 -21.12
N VAL A 213 1.56 -8.08 -21.37
CA VAL A 213 0.56 -8.13 -20.30
C VAL A 213 0.07 -9.55 -20.11
N LYS A 214 -0.10 -9.98 -18.86
CA LYS A 214 -0.66 -11.28 -18.50
C LYS A 214 -2.09 -11.10 -18.02
N LYS A 215 -2.95 -12.02 -18.44
CA LYS A 215 -4.34 -12.11 -18.00
C LYS A 215 -4.43 -12.87 -16.68
N PHE A 216 -5.21 -12.35 -15.73
CA PHE A 216 -5.64 -13.07 -14.54
C PHE A 216 -7.18 -13.01 -14.43
N PRO A 217 -7.86 -14.14 -14.19
CA PRO A 217 -9.27 -14.11 -13.83
C PRO A 217 -9.41 -13.57 -12.39
N LEU A 218 -10.28 -12.58 -12.15
CA LEU A 218 -10.66 -12.13 -10.80
C LEU A 218 -12.18 -12.23 -10.66
N LYS A 219 -12.71 -13.44 -10.84
CA LYS A 219 -14.15 -13.72 -10.86
C LYS A 219 -14.42 -15.15 -10.44
N THR A 220 -15.53 -15.40 -9.77
CA THR A 220 -15.89 -16.77 -9.36
C THR A 220 -15.98 -17.72 -10.57
N PRO A 221 -15.45 -18.95 -10.47
CA PRO A 221 -14.70 -19.52 -9.34
C PRO A 221 -13.18 -19.28 -9.41
N ASN A 222 -12.66 -18.59 -10.43
CA ASN A 222 -11.22 -18.50 -10.68
C ASN A 222 -10.63 -17.15 -10.27
N PHE A 223 -9.68 -17.21 -9.37
CA PHE A 223 -8.96 -16.06 -8.85
C PHE A 223 -7.47 -16.26 -9.06
N GLY A 224 -6.95 -15.63 -10.11
CA GLY A 224 -5.56 -15.76 -10.53
C GLY A 224 -5.27 -17.19 -10.96
N GLU A 225 -4.34 -17.83 -10.26
CA GLU A 225 -3.96 -19.23 -10.47
C GLU A 225 -4.72 -20.20 -9.54
N LEU A 226 -5.68 -19.70 -8.76
CA LEU A 226 -6.50 -20.47 -7.83
C LEU A 226 -7.92 -20.64 -8.33
N SER A 227 -8.54 -21.76 -7.95
CA SER A 227 -9.98 -21.96 -8.05
C SER A 227 -10.56 -22.03 -6.63
N LEU A 228 -11.52 -21.18 -6.32
CA LEU A 228 -12.18 -21.08 -5.03
C LEU A 228 -13.57 -21.69 -5.11
N SER A 229 -13.79 -22.75 -4.32
CA SER A 229 -15.13 -23.30 -4.05
C SER A 229 -15.88 -22.50 -2.97
N ALA A 230 -15.14 -21.80 -2.11
CA ALA A 230 -15.65 -20.91 -1.06
C ALA A 230 -14.62 -19.80 -0.78
N PRO A 231 -15.02 -18.66 -0.17
CA PRO A 231 -14.08 -17.66 0.32
C PRO A 231 -13.11 -18.26 1.35
N MET A 232 -11.86 -17.79 1.36
CA MET A 232 -10.90 -18.14 2.41
C MET A 232 -11.41 -17.65 3.77
N SER A 233 -11.31 -18.50 4.77
CA SER A 233 -11.55 -18.18 6.17
C SER A 233 -10.49 -17.21 6.72
N ILE A 234 -10.81 -16.56 7.85
CA ILE A 234 -9.87 -15.68 8.55
C ILE A 234 -8.56 -16.41 8.88
N ASP A 235 -8.64 -17.68 9.27
CA ASP A 235 -7.49 -18.48 9.66
C ASP A 235 -6.57 -18.81 8.49
N GLU A 236 -7.15 -19.16 7.33
CA GLU A 236 -6.38 -19.40 6.10
C GLU A 236 -5.64 -18.13 5.68
N VAL A 237 -6.31 -16.96 5.74
CA VAL A 237 -5.67 -15.68 5.40
C VAL A 237 -4.55 -15.35 6.38
N ILE A 238 -4.80 -15.41 7.70
CA ILE A 238 -3.76 -15.14 8.71
C ILE A 238 -2.58 -16.10 8.53
N ASN A 239 -2.83 -17.37 8.21
CA ASN A 239 -1.77 -18.35 7.96
C ASN A 239 -0.91 -17.98 6.74
N LEU A 240 -1.48 -17.46 5.65
CA LEU A 240 -0.67 -16.95 4.52
C LEU A 240 0.31 -15.86 4.98
N TYR A 241 -0.17 -14.89 5.77
CA TYR A 241 0.69 -13.82 6.28
C TYR A 241 1.73 -14.36 7.26
N LYS A 242 1.35 -15.26 8.17
CA LYS A 242 2.29 -15.90 9.09
C LYS A 242 3.39 -16.66 8.35
N GLU A 243 3.04 -17.44 7.32
CA GLU A 243 4.00 -18.16 6.48
C GLU A 243 4.92 -17.23 5.71
N GLU A 244 4.38 -16.17 5.11
CA GLU A 244 5.17 -15.12 4.47
C GLU A 244 6.16 -14.50 5.44
N PHE A 245 5.76 -14.16 6.65
CA PHE A 245 6.66 -13.54 7.64
C PHE A 245 7.71 -14.52 8.17
N ALA A 246 7.41 -15.82 8.18
CA ALA A 246 8.38 -16.84 8.52
C ALA A 246 9.40 -17.08 7.39
N ARG A 247 8.96 -17.25 6.15
CA ARG A 247 9.78 -17.80 5.05
C ARG A 247 10.01 -16.84 3.88
N GLY A 248 9.12 -15.88 3.68
CA GLY A 248 9.08 -15.01 2.50
C GLY A 248 8.63 -15.73 1.23
N ASN A 249 8.61 -15.00 0.12
CA ASN A 249 8.32 -15.51 -1.24
C ASN A 249 6.94 -16.16 -1.42
N LEU A 250 5.95 -15.76 -0.62
CA LEU A 250 4.56 -16.20 -0.72
C LEU A 250 3.62 -15.07 -1.14
N LEU A 251 3.74 -13.92 -0.48
CA LEU A 251 2.93 -12.72 -0.72
C LEU A 251 3.79 -11.62 -1.33
N PHE A 252 3.26 -10.86 -2.28
CA PHE A 252 4.00 -9.85 -3.03
C PHE A 252 3.35 -8.47 -2.96
N THR A 253 4.16 -7.41 -2.94
CA THR A 253 3.69 -6.02 -2.80
C THR A 253 3.19 -5.41 -4.11
N ASN A 254 3.31 -6.13 -5.23
CA ASN A 254 2.78 -5.78 -6.54
C ASN A 254 2.99 -6.93 -7.53
N TYR A 255 2.41 -6.81 -8.73
CA TYR A 255 2.60 -7.79 -9.81
C TYR A 255 4.03 -7.83 -10.39
N ASN A 256 4.83 -6.76 -10.27
CA ASN A 256 6.24 -6.80 -10.69
C ASN A 256 7.09 -7.70 -9.76
N GLY A 257 6.74 -7.74 -8.47
CA GLY A 257 7.31 -8.70 -7.52
C GLY A 257 6.81 -10.12 -7.77
N TYR A 258 5.51 -10.27 -8.03
CA TYR A 258 4.88 -11.53 -8.46
C TYR A 258 5.04 -11.76 -9.98
N HIS A 259 6.25 -11.64 -10.51
CA HIS A 259 6.55 -11.87 -11.92
C HIS A 259 7.53 -13.03 -12.08
N ALA A 260 7.45 -13.79 -13.19
CA ALA A 260 8.16 -15.05 -13.41
C ALA A 260 9.68 -15.00 -13.17
N TYR A 261 10.39 -13.96 -13.62
CA TYR A 261 11.84 -13.82 -13.37
C TYR A 261 12.19 -13.37 -11.94
N SER A 262 11.19 -12.88 -11.20
CA SER A 262 11.34 -12.38 -9.82
C SER A 262 10.93 -13.42 -8.77
N LEU A 263 10.23 -14.50 -9.17
CA LEU A 263 9.82 -15.55 -8.26
C LEU A 263 11.04 -16.28 -7.69
N GLY A 264 11.14 -16.37 -6.36
CA GLY A 264 12.30 -16.93 -5.67
C GLY A 264 13.35 -15.90 -5.24
N ALA A 265 13.27 -14.66 -5.73
CA ALA A 265 14.07 -13.56 -5.20
C ALA A 265 13.45 -13.11 -3.88
N THR A 266 14.15 -13.36 -2.77
CA THR A 266 13.61 -13.11 -1.44
C THR A 266 13.17 -11.66 -1.30
N ASP A 267 13.97 -10.70 -1.80
CA ASP A 267 13.80 -9.23 -1.74
C ASP A 267 12.55 -8.65 -2.44
N ARG A 268 11.75 -9.48 -3.12
CA ARG A 268 10.54 -9.05 -3.85
C ARG A 268 9.23 -9.39 -3.16
N SER A 269 9.29 -10.24 -2.15
CA SER A 269 8.12 -10.60 -1.35
C SER A 269 7.77 -9.52 -0.33
N LEU A 270 6.66 -9.71 0.38
CA LEU A 270 6.16 -8.77 1.38
C LEU A 270 7.10 -8.66 2.58
N LYS A 271 7.74 -9.77 2.99
CA LYS A 271 8.65 -9.87 4.14
C LYS A 271 9.89 -8.94 4.04
N PRO A 272 10.69 -8.92 2.97
CA PRO A 272 11.87 -8.03 2.86
C PRO A 272 11.54 -6.56 2.99
N ASN A 273 10.33 -6.17 2.59
CA ASN A 273 9.89 -4.79 2.67
C ASN A 273 9.68 -4.33 4.13
N TYR A 274 9.79 -5.24 5.10
CA TYR A 274 9.67 -4.97 6.53
C TYR A 274 11.00 -4.58 7.20
N GLU A 275 12.16 -5.00 6.71
CA GLU A 275 13.44 -4.75 7.41
C GLU A 275 13.83 -3.25 7.48
N LYS A 276 13.16 -2.39 6.71
CA LYS A 276 13.37 -0.94 6.69
C LYS A 276 12.09 -0.09 6.86
N GLN A 277 10.93 -0.70 7.12
CA GLN A 277 9.65 0.01 7.26
C GLN A 277 9.01 -0.20 8.63
N ILE A 278 8.31 0.82 9.11
CA ILE A 278 7.61 0.84 10.41
C ILE A 278 6.32 -0.02 10.39
N VAL A 279 5.79 -0.32 9.20
CA VAL A 279 4.45 -0.91 9.00
C VAL A 279 4.44 -2.43 9.06
N LYS A 280 3.58 -2.98 9.92
CA LYS A 280 3.33 -4.41 10.07
C LYS A 280 2.05 -4.83 9.34
N TRP A 281 2.20 -5.78 8.43
CA TRP A 281 1.08 -6.49 7.80
C TRP A 281 0.58 -7.68 8.60
N TYR A 282 1.43 -8.19 9.50
CA TYR A 282 1.14 -9.28 10.43
C TYR A 282 1.79 -8.98 11.78
N GLY A 283 1.15 -9.39 12.86
CA GLY A 283 1.71 -9.24 14.19
C GLY A 283 1.00 -10.06 15.25
N ILE A 284 1.58 -10.03 16.45
CA ILE A 284 1.09 -10.72 17.64
C ILE A 284 0.78 -9.66 18.70
N ILE A 285 -0.35 -9.82 19.39
CA ILE A 285 -0.71 -9.03 20.57
C ILE A 285 -0.71 -10.01 21.74
N SER A 286 0.17 -9.79 22.72
CA SER A 286 0.28 -10.65 23.89
C SER A 286 -1.05 -10.74 24.67
N ALA A 287 -1.18 -11.80 25.48
CA ALA A 287 -2.27 -11.95 26.44
C ALA A 287 -2.41 -10.70 27.32
N GLY A 288 -3.64 -10.20 27.50
CA GLY A 288 -3.93 -8.99 28.30
C GLY A 288 -3.35 -7.67 27.77
N ALA A 289 -2.70 -7.66 26.60
CA ALA A 289 -2.04 -6.48 26.06
C ALA A 289 -2.97 -5.63 25.16
N THR A 290 -2.60 -4.36 25.02
CA THR A 290 -3.27 -3.42 24.11
C THR A 290 -2.32 -3.06 22.97
N LEU A 291 -2.84 -3.09 21.74
CA LEU A 291 -2.22 -2.52 20.55
C LEU A 291 -2.88 -1.19 20.24
N GLU A 292 -2.14 -0.10 20.38
CA GLU A 292 -2.56 1.24 19.95
C GLU A 292 -1.81 1.63 18.68
N ASN A 293 -2.52 1.88 17.58
CA ASN A 293 -1.90 2.26 16.33
C ASN A 293 -1.24 3.63 16.44
N ASN A 294 0.08 3.67 16.27
CA ASN A 294 0.93 4.85 16.24
C ASN A 294 1.80 4.87 14.97
N GLY A 295 1.32 4.26 13.89
CA GLY A 295 2.00 4.14 12.59
C GLY A 295 2.49 2.74 12.25
N GLN A 296 2.44 1.81 13.21
CA GLN A 296 2.81 0.41 12.94
C GLN A 296 1.75 -0.38 12.16
N LEU A 297 0.52 0.13 12.03
CA LEU A 297 -0.57 -0.51 11.29
C LEU A 297 -1.02 0.39 10.14
N TRP A 298 -1.08 -0.20 8.95
CA TRP A 298 -1.62 0.46 7.78
C TRP A 298 -3.15 0.34 7.76
N PHE A 299 -3.83 1.12 8.58
CA PHE A 299 -5.29 1.04 8.72
C PHE A 299 -6.03 1.88 7.68
N VAL A 300 -5.58 3.11 7.40
CA VAL A 300 -6.10 3.91 6.28
C VAL A 300 -5.36 3.55 5.00
N ASN A 301 -6.10 3.13 3.98
CA ASN A 301 -5.53 2.70 2.72
C ASN A 301 -4.88 3.84 1.91
N THR A 302 -3.64 3.65 1.48
CA THR A 302 -2.86 4.56 0.62
C THR A 302 -2.02 3.76 -0.37
N LYS A 303 -1.91 4.18 -1.63
CA LYS A 303 -1.18 3.42 -2.67
C LYS A 303 0.25 3.01 -2.28
N ASP A 304 0.95 3.89 -1.55
CA ASP A 304 2.34 3.67 -1.13
C ASP A 304 2.48 3.10 0.30
N GLY A 305 1.39 2.63 0.92
CA GLY A 305 1.39 2.33 2.34
C GLY A 305 1.71 3.56 3.20
N ASP A 306 2.34 3.35 4.36
CA ASP A 306 2.70 4.43 5.30
C ASP A 306 3.87 5.31 4.85
N ILE A 307 4.51 5.02 3.70
CA ILE A 307 5.52 5.91 3.12
C ILE A 307 4.88 7.24 2.69
N GLY A 308 3.55 7.28 2.51
CA GLY A 308 2.76 8.52 2.56
C GLY A 308 3.06 9.55 1.47
N ARG A 309 3.85 9.22 0.45
CA ARG A 309 4.20 10.12 -0.65
C ARG A 309 3.03 10.29 -1.62
N THR A 310 2.25 9.26 -1.89
CA THR A 310 1.10 9.37 -2.80
C THR A 310 -0.12 8.68 -2.20
N VAL A 311 -1.16 9.48 -1.93
CA VAL A 311 -2.45 8.95 -1.44
C VAL A 311 -3.24 8.23 -2.56
N PHE A 312 -3.13 8.69 -3.81
CA PHE A 312 -3.74 8.08 -5.00
C PHE A 312 -3.02 8.55 -6.27
N SER A 313 -3.12 7.77 -7.37
CA SER A 313 -2.54 8.16 -8.65
C SER A 313 -2.92 9.60 -9.02
N ASN A 314 -1.97 10.40 -9.48
CA ASN A 314 -2.26 11.71 -10.04
C ASN A 314 -3.28 11.53 -11.18
N ASP A 315 -4.55 11.76 -10.89
CA ASP A 315 -5.54 12.05 -11.91
C ASP A 315 -5.06 13.39 -12.47
N ARG A 316 -4.35 13.35 -13.60
CA ARG A 316 -4.06 14.57 -14.35
C ARG A 316 -5.42 15.21 -14.62
N MET A 317 -5.64 16.39 -14.03
CA MET A 317 -6.66 17.31 -14.52
C MET A 317 -6.28 17.75 -15.92
#